data_AF-A0A4Q5PVZ7-F1
#
_entry.id   AF-A0A4Q5PVZ7-F1
#
_cell.length_a   1.000
_cell.length_b   1.000
_cell.length_c   1.000
_cell.angle_alpha   90.00
_cell.angle_beta   90.00
_cell.angle_gamma   90.00
#
_symmetry.space_group_name_H-M   'P 1'
#
loop_
_entity.id
_entity.type
_entity.pdbx_description
1 polymer ?
#
loop_
_entity_poly.entity_id
_entity_poly.type
_entity_poly.pdbx_seq_one_letter_code
_entity_poly.pdbx_strand_id
1 'polypeptide(L)'
;METTVKSELFNRDLSWLKFNERILMEAERDGVPLLERIKFLSIFSSNLDEFYRVRMPVLLALEKLSNNEDNDIHFNSELVKTANSLIFEQQQRYGKTLQLDIIPKLKTQNIELVYGHHFPDEIQTEIRRYFLSQVLAFLQPVSVNQETNFFPSNNELYFLVTVQQGDLH
;
A
#
# COMPACT_ATOMS: atom_id res chain seq x y z
N MET A 1 16.98 -26.89 -39.00
CA MET A 1 16.05 -26.82 -37.85
C MET A 1 16.76 -25.97 -36.80
N GLU A 2 16.53 -24.66 -36.83
CA GLU A 2 17.08 -23.76 -35.82
C GLU A 2 16.23 -23.91 -34.56
N THR A 3 16.86 -24.46 -33.52
CA THR A 3 16.28 -24.51 -32.18
C THR A 3 16.25 -23.06 -31.67
N THR A 4 15.11 -22.39 -31.80
CA THR A 4 14.90 -21.09 -31.16
C THR A 4 15.00 -21.32 -29.65
N VAL A 5 16.17 -21.04 -29.09
CA VAL A 5 16.36 -20.95 -27.65
C VAL A 5 15.43 -19.82 -27.20
N LYS A 6 14.27 -20.21 -26.69
CA LYS A 6 13.29 -19.32 -26.08
C LYS A 6 13.95 -18.82 -24.81
N SER A 7 14.77 -17.78 -24.92
CA SER A 7 15.35 -17.14 -23.75
C SER A 7 14.17 -16.59 -22.97
N GLU A 8 13.83 -17.23 -21.87
CA GLU A 8 12.93 -16.70 -20.84
C GLU A 8 13.59 -15.46 -20.23
N LEU A 9 13.71 -14.38 -21.01
CA LEU A 9 13.84 -13.05 -20.44
C LEU A 9 12.54 -12.81 -19.68
N PHE A 10 12.55 -13.12 -18.39
CA PHE A 10 11.49 -12.73 -17.47
C PHE A 10 11.20 -11.25 -17.70
N ASN A 11 9.92 -10.92 -17.91
CA ASN A 11 9.49 -9.52 -18.02
C ASN A 11 10.09 -8.72 -16.85
N ARG A 12 10.77 -7.62 -17.15
CA ARG A 12 11.54 -6.82 -16.17
C ARG A 12 10.68 -6.39 -14.98
N ASP A 13 9.42 -6.04 -15.23
CA ASP A 13 8.52 -5.54 -14.19
C ASP A 13 7.98 -6.67 -13.31
N LEU A 14 7.72 -7.86 -13.89
CA LEU A 14 7.44 -9.07 -13.09
C LEU A 14 8.66 -9.49 -12.27
N SER A 15 9.87 -9.35 -12.81
CA SER A 15 11.12 -9.63 -12.09
C SER A 15 11.31 -8.66 -10.92
N TRP A 16 10.93 -7.40 -11.10
CA TRP A 16 10.94 -6.40 -10.04
C TRP A 16 9.95 -6.77 -8.92
N LEU A 17 8.73 -7.23 -9.26
CA LEU A 17 7.75 -7.68 -8.26
C LEU A 17 8.25 -8.90 -7.47
N LYS A 18 8.93 -9.84 -8.14
CA LYS A 18 9.57 -11.00 -7.46
C LYS A 18 10.74 -10.57 -6.58
N PHE A 19 11.46 -9.51 -6.94
CA PHE A 19 12.47 -8.93 -6.06
C PHE A 19 11.82 -8.33 -4.82
N ASN A 20 10.75 -7.55 -4.98
CA ASN A 20 10.04 -6.97 -3.84
C ASN A 20 9.42 -8.04 -2.94
N GLU A 21 8.95 -9.16 -3.52
CA GLU A 21 8.49 -10.32 -2.76
C GLU A 21 9.56 -10.89 -1.83
N ARG A 22 10.84 -10.91 -2.24
CA ARG A 22 11.93 -11.40 -1.37
C ARG A 22 12.12 -10.50 -0.14
N ILE A 23 11.86 -9.20 -0.26
CA ILE A 23 11.88 -8.27 0.88
C ILE A 23 10.75 -8.61 1.85
N LEU A 24 9.56 -8.92 1.34
CA LEU A 24 8.45 -9.40 2.16
C LEU A 24 8.79 -10.73 2.88
N MET A 25 9.51 -11.64 2.22
CA MET A 25 9.96 -12.88 2.85
C MET A 25 10.93 -12.67 4.03
N GLU A 26 11.71 -11.58 4.04
CA GLU A 26 12.52 -11.21 5.21
C GLU A 26 11.63 -10.79 6.40
N ALA A 27 10.53 -10.08 6.13
CA ALA A 27 9.54 -9.72 7.15
C ALA A 27 8.74 -10.92 7.66
N GLU A 28 8.64 -12.00 6.89
CA GLU A 28 7.95 -13.24 7.27
C GLU A 28 8.82 -14.20 8.10
N ARG A 29 10.13 -13.98 8.16
CA ARG A 29 11.06 -14.93 8.77
C ARG A 29 11.20 -14.73 10.28
N ASP A 30 10.94 -15.78 11.05
CA ASP A 30 11.05 -15.76 12.52
C ASP A 30 12.48 -15.51 13.04
N GLY A 31 13.50 -15.87 12.25
CA GLY A 31 14.90 -15.62 12.60
C GLY A 31 15.33 -14.14 12.50
N VAL A 32 14.49 -13.27 11.95
CA VAL A 32 14.75 -11.83 11.83
C VAL A 32 14.20 -11.11 13.07
N PRO A 33 14.96 -10.22 13.73
CA PRO A 33 14.46 -9.47 14.88
C PRO A 33 13.17 -8.70 14.57
N LEU A 34 12.24 -8.66 15.53
CA LEU A 34 10.88 -8.15 15.32
C LEU A 34 10.83 -6.73 14.74
N LEU A 35 11.67 -5.82 15.22
CA LEU A 35 11.74 -4.45 14.70
C LEU A 35 12.35 -4.38 13.28
N GLU A 36 13.29 -5.28 12.95
CA GLU A 36 13.82 -5.39 11.58
C GLU A 36 12.75 -5.90 10.61
N ARG A 37 11.87 -6.82 11.07
CA ARG A 37 10.72 -7.29 10.28
C ARG A 37 9.76 -6.14 9.94
N ILE A 38 9.52 -5.22 10.87
CA ILE A 38 8.72 -4.00 10.62
C ILE A 38 9.41 -3.12 9.57
N LYS A 39 10.74 -2.95 9.65
CA LYS A 39 11.49 -2.18 8.63
C LYS A 39 11.37 -2.82 7.24
N PHE A 40 11.44 -4.15 7.14
CA PHE A 40 11.23 -4.84 5.87
C PHE A 40 9.82 -4.63 5.30
N LEU A 41 8.78 -4.63 6.15
CA LEU A 41 7.43 -4.24 5.72
C LEU A 41 7.39 -2.80 5.19
N SER A 42 8.04 -1.85 5.88
CA SER A 42 8.13 -0.46 5.41
C SER A 42 8.86 -0.33 4.07
N ILE A 43 9.97 -1.05 3.88
CA ILE A 43 10.73 -1.08 2.61
C ILE A 43 9.87 -1.68 1.49
N PHE A 44 9.20 -2.81 1.76
CA PHE A 44 8.29 -3.45 0.81
C PHE A 44 7.19 -2.49 0.33
N SER A 45 6.55 -1.77 1.27
CA SER A 45 5.48 -0.81 0.96
C SER A 45 6.00 0.36 0.13
N SER A 46 7.14 0.95 0.52
CA SER A 46 7.73 2.09 -0.21
C SER A 46 8.12 1.73 -1.64
N ASN A 47 8.70 0.54 -1.83
CA ASN A 47 9.01 0.01 -3.14
C ASN A 47 7.72 -0.18 -3.96
N LEU A 48 6.68 -0.79 -3.37
CA LEU A 48 5.41 -1.04 -4.08
C LEU A 48 4.75 0.28 -4.53
N ASP A 49 4.83 1.34 -3.72
CA ASP A 49 4.39 2.69 -4.12
C ASP A 49 5.18 3.22 -5.31
N GLU A 50 6.50 3.02 -5.35
CA GLU A 50 7.32 3.36 -6.51
C GLU A 50 6.89 2.59 -7.76
N PHE A 51 6.59 1.29 -7.62
CA PHE A 51 6.08 0.47 -8.72
C PHE A 51 4.79 1.04 -9.29
N TYR A 52 3.83 1.41 -8.42
CA TYR A 52 2.57 2.02 -8.86
C TYR A 52 2.76 3.38 -9.51
N ARG A 53 3.75 4.17 -9.05
CA ARG A 53 4.01 5.51 -9.58
C ARG A 53 4.74 5.49 -10.92
N VAL A 54 5.69 4.57 -11.09
CA VAL A 54 6.64 4.60 -12.22
C VAL A 54 6.37 3.50 -13.24
N ARG A 55 6.04 2.28 -12.79
CA ARG A 55 6.02 1.09 -13.66
C ARG A 55 4.61 0.71 -14.09
N MET A 56 3.64 0.75 -13.18
CA MET A 56 2.25 0.42 -13.51
C MET A 56 1.67 1.28 -14.65
N PRO A 57 1.90 2.62 -14.72
CA PRO A 57 1.38 3.42 -15.81
C PRO A 57 1.93 3.00 -17.18
N VAL A 58 3.20 2.58 -17.24
CA VAL A 58 3.84 2.07 -18.47
C VAL A 58 3.19 0.76 -18.89
N LEU A 59 2.96 -0.17 -17.95
CA LEU A 59 2.29 -1.43 -18.24
C LEU A 59 0.86 -1.21 -18.77
N LEU A 60 0.10 -0.31 -18.15
CA LEU A 60 -1.26 0.04 -18.58
C LEU A 60 -1.29 0.74 -19.94
N ALA A 61 -0.31 1.60 -20.24
CA ALA A 61 -0.22 2.27 -21.53
C ALA A 61 0.08 1.26 -22.66
N LEU A 62 0.98 0.31 -22.43
CA LEU A 62 1.32 -0.73 -23.40
C LEU A 62 0.15 -1.69 -23.64
N GLU A 63 -0.60 -2.06 -22.60
CA GLU A 63 -1.83 -2.86 -22.73
C GLU A 63 -2.87 -2.14 -23.60
N LYS A 64 -3.09 -0.84 -23.38
CA LYS A 64 -4.02 -0.05 -24.20
C LYS A 64 -3.59 0.02 -25.67
N LEU A 65 -2.30 0.21 -25.95
CA LEU A 65 -1.79 0.30 -27.32
C LEU A 65 -1.92 -1.00 -28.10
N SER A 66 -1.76 -2.15 -27.45
CA SER A 66 -1.90 -3.46 -28.09
C SER A 66 -3.34 -3.88 -28.37
N ASN A 67 -4.31 -3.26 -27.71
CA ASN A 67 -5.73 -3.49 -27.97
C ASN A 67 -6.26 -2.62 -29.13
N ASN A 68 -5.44 -1.72 -29.68
CA ASN A 68 -5.79 -0.96 -30.88
C ASN A 68 -5.39 -1.75 -32.13
N GLU A 69 -6.37 -2.10 -32.96
CA GLU A 69 -6.23 -2.99 -34.13
C GLU A 69 -5.31 -2.44 -35.24
N ASP A 70 -4.98 -1.15 -35.23
CA ASP A 70 -4.17 -0.46 -36.24
C ASP A 70 -2.64 -0.45 -35.99
N ASN A 71 -2.14 -1.13 -34.94
CA ASN A 71 -0.71 -1.13 -34.62
C ASN A 71 -0.09 -2.54 -34.62
N ASP A 72 1.10 -2.69 -35.23
CA ASP A 72 1.95 -3.90 -35.21
C ASP A 72 2.52 -4.26 -33.81
N ILE A 73 2.02 -3.63 -32.74
CA ILE A 73 2.51 -3.81 -31.36
C ILE A 73 1.68 -4.90 -30.69
N HIS A 74 2.18 -6.14 -30.71
CA HIS A 74 1.64 -7.22 -29.89
C HIS A 74 2.19 -7.15 -28.46
N PHE A 75 1.47 -6.51 -27.54
CA PHE A 75 1.75 -6.57 -26.11
C PHE A 75 0.89 -7.66 -25.45
N ASN A 76 1.50 -8.47 -24.58
CA ASN A 76 0.77 -9.50 -23.88
C ASN A 76 -0.08 -8.88 -22.74
N SER A 77 -1.39 -8.72 -22.96
CA SER A 77 -2.37 -8.25 -21.95
C SER A 77 -2.41 -9.12 -20.68
N GLU A 78 -1.82 -10.31 -20.72
CA GLU A 78 -1.61 -11.15 -19.55
C GLU A 78 -0.66 -10.50 -18.53
N LEU A 79 0.29 -9.66 -18.94
CA LEU A 79 1.31 -9.09 -18.06
C LEU A 79 0.73 -8.19 -16.95
N VAL A 80 -0.23 -7.32 -17.28
CA VAL A 80 -0.91 -6.46 -16.30
C VAL A 80 -1.71 -7.32 -15.32
N LYS A 81 -2.43 -8.33 -15.84
CA LYS A 81 -3.18 -9.27 -15.00
C LYS A 81 -2.27 -10.04 -14.06
N THR A 82 -1.16 -10.59 -14.55
CA THR A 82 -0.16 -11.28 -13.73
C THR A 82 0.43 -10.36 -12.66
N ALA A 83 0.78 -9.12 -13.01
CA ALA A 83 1.31 -8.15 -12.06
C ALA A 83 0.30 -7.85 -10.94
N ASN A 84 -0.96 -7.58 -11.29
CA ASN A 84 -2.02 -7.34 -10.30
C ASN A 84 -2.26 -8.54 -9.39
N SER A 85 -2.28 -9.76 -9.95
CA SER A 85 -2.42 -10.99 -9.15
C SER A 85 -1.27 -11.17 -8.16
N LEU A 86 -0.01 -10.96 -8.60
CA LEU A 86 1.16 -11.03 -7.72
C LEU A 86 1.09 -9.98 -6.62
N ILE A 87 0.77 -8.73 -6.95
CA ILE A 87 0.65 -7.65 -5.97
C ILE A 87 -0.45 -7.96 -4.95
N PHE A 88 -1.60 -8.46 -5.41
CA PHE A 88 -2.69 -8.83 -4.52
C PHE A 88 -2.26 -9.92 -3.53
N GLU A 89 -1.63 -10.99 -4.01
CA GLU A 89 -1.12 -12.06 -3.15
C GLU A 89 -0.11 -11.54 -2.11
N GLN A 90 0.84 -10.72 -2.54
CA GLN A 90 1.84 -10.12 -1.66
C GLN A 90 1.22 -9.21 -0.61
N GLN A 91 0.18 -8.42 -0.95
CA GLN A 91 -0.54 -7.59 0.01
C GLN A 91 -1.34 -8.43 1.03
N GLN A 92 -1.92 -9.55 0.62
CA GLN A 92 -2.57 -10.48 1.56
C GLN A 92 -1.55 -11.06 2.55
N ARG A 93 -0.38 -11.45 2.06
CA ARG A 93 0.73 -11.93 2.90
C ARG A 93 1.25 -10.83 3.85
N TYR A 94 1.46 -9.61 3.35
CA TYR A 94 1.79 -8.45 4.17
C TYR A 94 0.80 -8.26 5.34
N GLY A 95 -0.50 -8.25 5.04
CA GLY A 95 -1.55 -8.08 6.04
C GLY A 95 -1.53 -9.18 7.10
N LYS A 96 -1.39 -10.44 6.68
CA LYS A 96 -1.26 -11.58 7.60
C LYS A 96 -0.03 -11.46 8.48
N THR A 97 1.14 -11.16 7.91
CA THR A 97 2.40 -11.00 8.65
C THR A 97 2.30 -9.88 9.69
N LEU A 98 1.70 -8.75 9.33
CA LEU A 98 1.53 -7.64 10.26
C LEU A 98 0.54 -7.97 11.37
N GLN A 99 -0.67 -8.43 11.03
CA GLN A 99 -1.79 -8.56 11.96
C GLN A 99 -1.76 -9.83 12.79
N LEU A 100 -1.38 -10.96 12.18
CA LEU A 100 -1.43 -12.28 12.82
C LEU A 100 -0.11 -12.68 13.46
N ASP A 101 0.98 -11.96 13.19
CA ASP A 101 2.29 -12.30 13.73
C ASP A 101 3.00 -11.13 14.42
N ILE A 102 3.34 -10.07 13.70
CA ILE A 102 4.16 -8.96 14.24
C ILE A 102 3.45 -8.23 15.37
N ILE A 103 2.20 -7.78 15.16
CA ILE A 103 1.44 -7.04 16.19
C ILE A 103 1.25 -7.89 17.47
N PRO A 104 0.82 -9.16 17.40
CA PRO A 104 0.77 -10.03 18.58
C PRO A 104 2.12 -10.20 19.28
N LYS A 105 3.21 -10.38 18.54
CA LYS A 105 4.57 -10.50 19.11
C LYS A 105 5.06 -9.20 19.76
N LEU A 106 4.68 -8.03 19.25
CA LEU A 106 4.96 -6.76 19.93
C LEU A 106 4.22 -6.68 21.27
N LYS A 107 2.96 -7.10 21.29
CA LYS A 107 2.15 -7.10 22.51
C LYS A 107 2.76 -7.97 23.62
N THR A 108 3.35 -9.13 23.30
CA THR A 108 4.04 -9.96 24.31
C THR A 108 5.31 -9.31 24.88
N GLN A 109 5.86 -8.30 24.18
CA GLN A 109 6.98 -7.48 24.62
C GLN A 109 6.50 -6.17 25.30
N ASN A 110 5.21 -6.06 25.67
CA ASN A 110 4.57 -4.86 26.22
C ASN A 110 4.61 -3.63 25.28
N ILE A 111 4.65 -3.86 23.96
CA ILE A 111 4.51 -2.82 22.94
C ILE A 111 3.13 -2.99 22.30
N GLU A 112 2.19 -2.11 22.63
CA GLU A 112 0.81 -2.20 22.14
C GLU A 112 0.52 -1.12 21.10
N LEU A 113 0.05 -1.56 19.92
CA LEU A 113 -0.46 -0.67 18.88
C LEU A 113 -1.96 -0.44 19.13
N VAL A 114 -2.32 0.74 19.65
CA VAL A 114 -3.72 1.13 19.85
C VAL A 114 -4.28 1.67 18.53
N TYR A 115 -5.05 0.84 17.82
CA TYR A 115 -5.66 1.19 16.54
C TYR A 115 -7.06 0.58 16.42
N GLY A 116 -8.03 1.35 15.90
CA GLY A 116 -9.41 0.88 15.68
C GLY A 116 -10.21 0.64 16.97
N HIS A 117 -9.68 1.04 18.12
CA HIS A 117 -10.27 0.87 19.44
C HIS A 117 -10.20 2.18 20.24
N HIS A 118 -10.94 2.24 21.35
CA HIS A 118 -10.83 3.36 22.27
C HIS A 118 -9.43 3.40 22.89
N PHE A 119 -8.89 4.61 23.04
CA PHE A 119 -7.66 4.79 23.80
C PHE A 119 -7.89 4.40 25.26
N PRO A 120 -6.89 3.80 25.93
CA PRO A 120 -6.93 3.58 27.37
C PRO A 120 -7.24 4.87 28.14
N ASP A 121 -8.06 4.77 29.18
CA ASP A 121 -8.51 5.91 29.98
C ASP A 121 -7.32 6.68 30.59
N GLU A 122 -6.23 5.96 30.89
CA GLU A 122 -5.01 6.49 31.49
C GLU A 122 -4.27 7.50 30.60
N ILE A 123 -4.42 7.41 29.27
CA ILE A 123 -3.72 8.28 28.31
C ILE A 123 -4.67 9.23 27.57
N GLN A 124 -5.98 9.12 27.82
CA GLN A 124 -6.99 9.87 27.07
C GLN A 124 -6.83 11.39 27.26
N THR A 125 -6.47 11.82 28.47
CA THR A 125 -6.27 13.24 28.80
C THR A 125 -5.06 13.81 28.05
N GLU A 126 -3.94 13.09 28.06
CA GLU A 126 -2.72 13.46 27.33
C GLU A 126 -2.95 13.48 25.82
N ILE A 127 -3.60 12.46 25.26
CA ILE A 127 -3.90 12.38 23.83
C ILE A 127 -4.80 13.54 23.40
N ARG A 128 -5.86 13.85 24.17
CA ARG A 128 -6.73 14.99 23.87
C ARG A 128 -5.96 16.31 23.89
N ARG A 129 -5.09 16.50 24.88
CA ARG A 129 -4.24 17.70 24.97
C ARG A 129 -3.30 17.80 23.77
N TYR A 130 -2.63 16.69 23.42
CA TYR A 130 -1.75 16.62 22.26
C TYR A 130 -2.50 16.93 20.97
N PHE A 131 -3.68 16.32 20.77
CA PHE A 131 -4.52 16.59 19.61
C PHE A 131 -4.87 18.08 19.50
N LEU A 132 -5.40 18.68 20.56
CA LEU A 132 -5.83 20.08 20.54
C LEU A 132 -4.67 21.07 20.38
N SER A 133 -3.48 20.75 20.91
CA SER A 133 -2.34 21.67 20.91
C SER A 133 -1.38 21.49 19.74
N GLN A 134 -1.24 20.26 19.20
CA GLN A 134 -0.23 19.93 18.20
C GLN A 134 -0.83 19.45 16.88
N VAL A 135 -1.99 18.79 16.87
CA VAL A 135 -2.54 18.18 15.64
C VAL A 135 -3.58 19.08 15.00
N LEU A 136 -4.51 19.61 15.79
CA LEU A 136 -5.68 20.37 15.29
C LEU A 136 -5.28 21.58 14.45
N ALA A 137 -4.17 22.26 14.80
CA ALA A 137 -3.67 23.42 14.07
C ALA A 137 -3.27 23.12 12.62
N PHE A 138 -2.98 21.86 12.29
CA PHE A 138 -2.61 21.43 10.95
C PHE A 138 -3.76 20.73 10.21
N LEU A 139 -4.91 20.53 10.85
CA LEU A 139 -6.08 19.94 10.21
C LEU A 139 -6.89 21.02 9.50
N GLN A 140 -6.99 20.89 8.18
CA GLN A 140 -7.85 21.74 7.37
C GLN A 140 -9.06 20.92 6.88
N PRO A 141 -10.25 21.10 7.49
CA PRO A 141 -11.45 20.47 6.96
C PRO A 141 -11.81 21.09 5.61
N VAL A 142 -12.09 20.23 4.63
CA VAL A 142 -12.51 20.67 3.30
C VAL A 142 -13.85 20.04 2.97
N SER A 143 -14.85 20.89 2.74
CA SER A 143 -16.17 20.43 2.28
C SER A 143 -16.08 19.98 0.83
N VAL A 144 -16.48 18.74 0.57
CA VAL A 144 -16.53 18.18 -0.78
C VAL A 144 -17.94 18.39 -1.34
N ASN A 145 -18.12 19.44 -2.15
CA ASN A 145 -19.37 19.77 -2.83
C ASN A 145 -19.07 20.18 -4.29
N GLN A 146 -20.09 20.46 -5.10
CA GLN A 146 -19.91 20.80 -6.53
C GLN A 146 -19.10 22.09 -6.76
N GLU A 147 -18.94 22.94 -5.74
CA GLU A 147 -18.22 24.22 -5.82
C GLU A 147 -16.78 24.13 -5.28
N THR A 148 -16.37 22.97 -4.76
CA THR A 148 -15.04 22.82 -4.16
C THR A 148 -13.97 22.72 -5.25
N ASN A 149 -12.88 23.48 -5.08
CA ASN A 149 -11.65 23.34 -5.88
C ASN A 149 -10.65 22.37 -5.23
N PHE A 150 -11.10 21.56 -4.28
CA PHE A 150 -10.26 20.57 -3.63
C PHE A 150 -9.72 19.57 -4.65
N PHE A 151 -8.40 19.41 -4.66
CA PHE A 151 -7.72 18.39 -5.42
C PHE A 151 -6.75 17.65 -4.49
N PRO A 152 -6.86 16.31 -4.36
CA PRO A 152 -5.98 15.58 -3.47
C PRO A 152 -4.55 15.60 -4.01
N SER A 153 -3.61 15.97 -3.15
CA SER A 153 -2.17 15.84 -3.41
C SER A 153 -1.78 14.37 -3.46
N ASN A 154 -0.78 14.07 -4.30
CA ASN A 154 -0.22 12.71 -4.38
C ASN A 154 0.54 12.36 -3.09
N ASN A 155 0.45 11.09 -2.67
CA ASN A 155 1.12 10.54 -1.48
C ASN A 155 0.75 11.20 -0.15
N GLU A 156 -0.42 11.84 -0.06
CA GLU A 156 -0.96 12.33 1.21
C GLU A 156 -2.12 11.45 1.68
N LEU A 157 -2.28 11.38 3.01
CA LEU A 157 -3.40 10.67 3.64
C LEU A 157 -4.52 11.66 3.94
N TYR A 158 -5.74 11.30 3.52
CA TYR A 158 -6.94 12.09 3.75
C TYR A 158 -7.95 11.29 4.56
N PHE A 159 -8.61 11.97 5.50
CA PHE A 159 -9.80 11.43 6.16
C PHE A 159 -11.04 11.90 5.42
N LEU A 160 -11.76 10.96 4.80
CA LEU A 160 -13.10 11.23 4.28
C LEU A 160 -14.11 11.06 5.42
N VAL A 161 -14.75 12.16 5.83
CA VAL A 161 -15.70 12.19 6.94
C VAL A 161 -17.09 12.51 6.41
N THR A 162 -18.05 11.63 6.68
CA THR A 162 -19.47 11.89 6.43
C THR A 162 -20.10 12.49 7.67
N VAL A 163 -20.58 13.72 7.57
CA VAL A 163 -21.32 14.38 8.65
C VAL A 163 -22.81 14.21 8.38
N GLN A 164 -23.51 13.51 9.27
CA GLN A 164 -24.97 13.46 9.25
C GLN A 164 -25.49 14.57 10.16
N GLN A 165 -26.24 15.51 9.60
CA GLN A 165 -26.94 16.51 10.38
C GLN A 165 -28.14 15.81 11.02
N GLY A 166 -28.09 15.60 12.34
CA GLY A 166 -29.24 15.07 13.08
C GLY A 166 -30.36 16.10 13.08
N ASP A 167 -31.61 15.64 12.91
CA ASP A 167 -32.79 16.47 13.15
C ASP A 167 -32.74 16.97 14.60
N LEU A 168 -32.50 18.26 14.77
CA LEU A 168 -32.72 18.95 16.03
C LEU A 168 -34.24 18.99 16.24
N HIS A 169 -34.77 18.02 16.98
CA HIS A 169 -36.09 18.11 17.59
C HIS A 169 -36.05 18.98 18.85
#